data_AF-A0A1Y4KZL4-F1
#
_entry.id   AF-A0A1Y4KZL4-F1
#
_cell.length_a   1.000
_cell.length_b   1.000
_cell.length_c   1.000
_cell.angle_alpha   90.00
_cell.angle_beta   90.00
_cell.angle_gamma   90.00
#
_symmetry.space_group_name_H-M   'P 1'
#
loop_
_entity.id
_entity.type
_entity.pdbx_description
1 polymer ?
#
loop_
_entity_poly.entity_id
_entity_poly.type
_entity_poly.pdbx_seq_one_letter_code
_entity_poly.pdbx_strand_id
1 'polypeptide(L)'
;MDIMMKACCTYISKERLADPKQYHAYAKHVNTENSMVLWKNDRGNAAAILLAERGIKEAHITVTEVVDETGKKAAEILVKASFQKYISTYTGSNWIPNPRPFELPEVPEGNRSYSADVIYGPDIEENLMLETGGNVVQPVWITVTVSKNAIPGIYKGKIKIFLGNGEELELILNIRVLNLILKESEDYYLNLWQYPYASADYYHVTPFSDEHLSIMKNQMKPYIENGGKTGTASIVEEPWYHQTYCEYPSMVKWKKEGKTWKFDYHDFDKWAEFLFREVKVSYIECYSIVPWENILRYTQDGEEKVQKAAPGTQIWKNAWESFLKDFVKHLEQKGWFERIILAMDERPMTEMETALGLIESIQNEKGKSLKVGGAVEHYNKEIWDRLFTVTPHISSIQEDKIPLSLFRDVTVKRRAQGKLTSIYSMIGDYPGIFSMSDPGEAAWTIWYAESCGTDGFLKWAYDAWCEKPLEDNAHPYFEAGDMFFVYPGEYEGENTRVRMSPRFQVMAEAISDVRKLRQMKRENKEYEERIASLLTSVKPFYGTGVSNGIGTAGFRTAEEQIKAELEQEVKRLHQETVGLALEYAGAKNTEVR
;
A
#
# COMPACT_ATOMS: atom_id res chain seq x y z
N MET A 1 35.93 30.71 -18.85
CA MET A 1 35.17 30.50 -20.09
C MET A 1 34.34 29.27 -19.81
N ASP A 2 33.22 29.52 -19.13
CA ASP A 2 32.38 28.51 -18.50
C ASP A 2 31.74 27.63 -19.57
N ILE A 3 31.99 26.34 -19.46
CA ILE A 3 31.43 25.31 -20.32
C ILE A 3 29.94 25.27 -20.00
N MET A 4 29.09 25.55 -20.99
CA MET A 4 27.63 25.40 -20.85
C MET A 4 27.34 23.98 -20.35
N MET A 5 26.74 23.88 -19.17
CA MET A 5 26.15 22.62 -18.68
C MET A 5 25.02 22.25 -19.65
N LYS A 6 25.03 21.02 -20.18
CA LYS A 6 23.95 20.56 -21.05
C LYS A 6 22.90 19.84 -20.21
N ALA A 7 21.89 20.56 -19.72
CA ALA A 7 20.74 19.95 -19.06
C ALA A 7 19.63 19.59 -20.06
N CYS A 8 18.87 18.53 -19.76
CA CYS A 8 17.65 18.17 -20.49
C CYS A 8 16.67 17.42 -19.59
N CYS A 9 15.41 17.34 -20.00
CA CYS A 9 14.41 16.53 -19.33
C CYS A 9 13.78 15.55 -20.32
N THR A 10 13.41 14.37 -19.85
CA THR A 10 12.74 13.36 -20.68
C THR A 10 11.76 12.54 -19.86
N TYR A 11 10.64 12.16 -20.46
CA TYR A 11 9.77 11.13 -19.92
C TYR A 11 10.49 9.78 -19.92
N ILE A 12 10.20 8.98 -18.89
CA ILE A 12 10.63 7.59 -18.75
C ILE A 12 9.43 6.71 -18.41
N SER A 13 9.66 5.40 -18.38
CA SER A 13 8.70 4.44 -17.87
C SER A 13 8.40 4.68 -16.39
N LYS A 14 7.13 4.82 -16.01
CA LYS A 14 6.74 4.96 -14.60
C LYS A 14 6.79 3.62 -13.85
N GLU A 15 6.83 2.53 -14.58
CA GLU A 15 6.93 1.17 -14.07
C GLU A 15 8.36 0.83 -13.62
N ARG A 16 9.36 1.67 -13.90
CA ARG A 16 10.77 1.44 -13.58
C ARG A 16 11.33 2.51 -12.65
N LEU A 17 12.23 2.12 -11.74
CA LEU A 17 13.05 3.08 -11.01
C LEU A 17 14.04 3.75 -11.97
N ALA A 18 14.28 5.04 -11.75
CA ALA A 18 15.34 5.75 -12.45
C ALA A 18 16.71 5.29 -11.92
N ASP A 19 17.59 4.88 -12.82
CA ASP A 19 18.95 4.44 -12.48
C ASP A 19 19.96 5.59 -12.71
N PRO A 20 20.60 6.13 -11.65
CA PRO A 20 21.62 7.17 -11.77
C PRO A 20 22.78 6.80 -12.69
N LYS A 21 23.07 5.50 -12.88
CA LYS A 21 24.15 5.02 -13.74
C LYS A 21 23.78 5.05 -15.22
N GLN A 22 22.51 5.25 -15.57
CA GLN A 22 22.02 5.22 -16.94
C GLN A 22 21.93 6.59 -17.62
N TYR A 23 22.54 7.63 -17.05
CA TYR A 23 22.56 8.99 -17.60
C TYR A 23 22.74 9.06 -19.13
N HIS A 24 23.79 8.43 -19.66
CA HIS A 24 24.08 8.46 -21.11
C HIS A 24 23.07 7.65 -21.95
N ALA A 25 22.43 6.62 -21.39
CA ALA A 25 21.39 5.88 -22.09
C ALA A 25 20.13 6.75 -22.22
N TYR A 26 19.73 7.41 -21.14
CA TYR A 26 18.61 8.33 -21.17
C TYR A 26 18.85 9.54 -22.09
N ALA A 27 20.05 10.13 -22.06
CA ALA A 27 20.40 11.29 -22.87
C ALA A 27 20.40 11.03 -24.40
N LYS A 28 20.42 9.76 -24.84
CA LYS A 28 20.34 9.39 -26.27
C LYS A 28 18.92 9.49 -26.84
N HIS A 29 17.90 9.34 -25.99
CA HIS A 29 16.50 9.24 -26.40
C HIS A 29 15.65 10.18 -25.57
N VAL A 30 15.78 11.48 -25.85
CA VAL A 30 14.98 12.51 -25.19
C VAL A 30 13.58 12.53 -25.81
N ASN A 31 12.57 12.27 -24.97
CA ASN A 31 11.16 12.44 -25.30
C ASN A 31 10.52 13.41 -24.30
N THR A 32 10.08 14.56 -24.78
CA THR A 32 9.46 15.61 -23.97
C THR A 32 7.93 15.60 -24.03
N GLU A 33 7.33 14.62 -24.70
CA GLU A 33 5.87 14.50 -24.80
C GLU A 33 5.38 13.16 -24.23
N ASN A 34 4.26 13.20 -23.51
CA ASN A 34 3.57 12.02 -23.01
C ASN A 34 2.06 12.21 -23.13
N SER A 35 1.31 11.13 -23.17
CA SER A 35 -0.15 11.15 -23.24
C SER A 35 -0.81 10.17 -22.27
N MET A 36 -1.99 10.53 -21.78
CA MET A 36 -2.80 9.66 -20.94
C MET A 36 -4.29 9.85 -21.18
N VAL A 37 -5.05 8.80 -20.90
CA VAL A 37 -6.51 8.76 -21.02
C VAL A 37 -7.11 8.50 -19.65
N LEU A 38 -8.01 9.37 -19.20
CA LEU A 38 -8.62 9.31 -17.87
C LEU A 38 -10.14 9.41 -17.95
N TRP A 39 -10.80 8.83 -16.96
CA TRP A 39 -12.23 9.06 -16.74
C TRP A 39 -12.42 10.32 -15.88
N LYS A 40 -13.66 10.80 -15.76
CA LYS A 40 -14.01 11.72 -14.66
C LYS A 40 -13.89 10.97 -13.34
N ASN A 41 -13.42 11.65 -12.29
CA ASN A 41 -13.17 11.05 -10.97
C ASN A 41 -12.05 10.00 -10.98
N ASP A 42 -10.98 10.25 -11.74
CA ASP A 42 -9.88 9.31 -11.97
C ASP A 42 -8.52 10.00 -11.75
N ARG A 43 -7.47 9.20 -11.58
CA ARG A 43 -6.09 9.65 -11.47
C ARG A 43 -5.18 8.82 -12.35
N GLY A 44 -4.17 9.47 -12.94
CA GLY A 44 -3.13 8.82 -13.74
C GLY A 44 -1.76 9.36 -13.39
N ASN A 45 -0.73 8.57 -13.66
CA ASN A 45 0.65 8.94 -13.38
C ASN A 45 1.52 8.88 -14.63
N ALA A 46 2.60 9.65 -14.59
CA ALA A 46 3.74 9.59 -15.51
C ALA A 46 5.03 9.85 -14.73
N ALA A 47 6.16 9.37 -15.27
CA ALA A 47 7.48 9.62 -14.72
C ALA A 47 8.36 10.31 -15.76
N ALA A 48 9.22 11.21 -15.28
CA ALA A 48 10.24 11.86 -16.08
C ALA A 48 11.53 11.97 -15.26
N ILE A 49 12.59 12.44 -15.88
CA ILE A 49 13.87 12.70 -15.23
C ILE A 49 14.42 14.03 -15.73
N LEU A 50 15.06 14.76 -14.82
CA LEU A 50 16.03 15.80 -15.13
C LEU A 50 17.41 15.14 -15.27
N LEU A 51 18.05 15.38 -16.40
CA LEU A 51 19.42 14.98 -16.70
C LEU A 51 20.27 16.24 -16.73
N ALA A 52 21.33 16.26 -15.94
CA ALA A 52 22.30 17.34 -16.01
C ALA A 52 23.72 16.89 -15.72
N GLU A 53 24.69 17.63 -16.25
CA GLU A 53 26.08 17.56 -15.81
C GLU A 53 26.22 18.17 -14.41
N ARG A 54 27.33 17.83 -13.72
CA ARG A 54 27.65 18.34 -12.39
C ARG A 54 27.56 19.86 -12.31
N GLY A 55 27.02 20.37 -11.20
CA GLY A 55 27.03 21.79 -10.86
C GLY A 55 25.66 22.43 -10.67
N ILE A 56 24.55 21.69 -10.87
CA ILE A 56 23.22 22.19 -10.52
C ILE A 56 23.12 22.33 -9.01
N LYS A 57 22.82 23.56 -8.55
CA LYS A 57 22.66 23.88 -7.14
C LYS A 57 21.23 23.68 -6.63
N GLU A 58 20.28 23.95 -7.50
CA GLU A 58 18.86 23.87 -7.22
C GLU A 58 18.07 23.71 -8.52
N ALA A 59 16.91 23.09 -8.43
CA ALA A 59 15.92 23.09 -9.49
C ALA A 59 14.51 23.22 -8.92
N HIS A 60 13.63 23.89 -9.67
CA HIS A 60 12.25 24.14 -9.30
C HIS A 60 11.30 23.73 -10.43
N ILE A 61 10.19 23.07 -10.07
CA ILE A 61 9.13 22.67 -10.99
C ILE A 61 7.94 23.61 -10.85
N THR A 62 7.48 24.14 -11.98
CA THR A 62 6.14 24.73 -12.09
C THR A 62 5.29 23.95 -13.08
N VAL A 63 3.99 23.95 -12.84
CA VAL A 63 3.01 23.40 -13.79
C VAL A 63 2.12 24.53 -14.25
N THR A 64 2.08 24.75 -15.56
CA THR A 64 1.17 25.73 -16.16
C THR A 64 -0.27 25.25 -16.06
N GLU A 65 -1.22 26.18 -16.13
CA GLU A 65 -2.64 25.83 -16.15
C GLU A 65 -2.94 24.90 -17.33
N VAL A 66 -3.69 23.84 -17.06
CA VAL A 66 -4.15 22.89 -18.07
C VAL A 66 -5.18 23.60 -18.95
N VAL A 67 -4.99 23.52 -20.27
CA VAL A 67 -5.87 24.16 -21.26
C VAL A 67 -6.42 23.14 -22.26
N ASP A 68 -7.62 23.40 -22.77
CA ASP A 68 -8.17 22.66 -23.90
C ASP A 68 -7.57 23.12 -25.25
N GLU A 69 -8.01 22.52 -26.35
CA GLU A 69 -7.56 22.84 -27.71
C GLU A 69 -7.85 24.30 -28.14
N THR A 70 -8.76 24.99 -27.45
CA THR A 70 -9.08 26.41 -27.70
C THR A 70 -8.27 27.37 -26.80
N GLY A 71 -7.44 26.84 -25.91
CA GLY A 71 -6.69 27.61 -24.91
C GLY A 71 -7.50 27.95 -23.66
N LYS A 72 -8.70 27.38 -23.49
CA LYS A 72 -9.53 27.62 -22.30
C LYS A 72 -9.06 26.76 -21.13
N LYS A 73 -8.96 27.38 -19.95
CA LYS A 73 -8.52 26.73 -18.72
C LYS A 73 -9.45 25.60 -18.27
N ALA A 74 -8.87 24.51 -17.79
CA ALA A 74 -9.56 23.32 -17.29
C ALA A 74 -9.39 23.17 -15.77
N ALA A 75 -10.14 23.96 -14.99
CA ALA A 75 -10.02 24.00 -13.52
C ALA A 75 -10.29 22.64 -12.82
N GLU A 76 -10.99 21.73 -13.50
CA GLU A 76 -11.35 20.40 -12.99
C GLU A 76 -10.28 19.33 -13.27
N ILE A 77 -9.15 19.72 -13.86
CA ILE A 77 -8.01 18.84 -14.15
C ILE A 77 -6.76 19.45 -13.49
N LEU A 78 -6.23 18.75 -12.49
CA LEU A 78 -5.03 19.16 -11.77
C LEU A 78 -3.85 18.29 -12.22
N VAL A 79 -2.78 18.94 -12.67
CA VAL A 79 -1.48 18.30 -12.91
C VAL A 79 -0.53 18.75 -11.81
N LYS A 80 0.03 17.80 -11.06
CA LYS A 80 1.09 18.04 -10.08
C LYS A 80 2.35 17.31 -10.56
N ALA A 81 3.47 18.01 -10.54
CA ALA A 81 4.79 17.44 -10.79
C ALA A 81 5.70 17.73 -9.60
N SER A 82 6.52 16.76 -9.21
CA SER A 82 7.39 16.87 -8.04
C SER A 82 8.65 16.03 -8.25
N PHE A 83 9.78 16.53 -7.78
CA PHE A 83 11.01 15.75 -7.69
C PHE A 83 10.84 14.60 -6.70
N GLN A 84 11.54 13.50 -6.97
CA GLN A 84 11.66 12.39 -6.05
C GLN A 84 12.96 12.52 -5.25
N LYS A 85 12.90 12.35 -3.92
CA LYS A 85 14.09 12.38 -3.06
C LYS A 85 14.75 10.99 -3.07
N TYR A 86 16.06 10.96 -3.29
CA TYR A 86 16.87 9.77 -3.04
C TYR A 86 17.05 9.57 -1.53
N ILE A 87 16.67 8.40 -1.03
CA ILE A 87 16.84 8.00 0.36
C ILE A 87 17.84 6.86 0.46
N SER A 88 18.64 6.85 1.53
CA SER A 88 19.55 5.75 1.81
C SER A 88 18.74 4.49 2.03
N THR A 89 19.12 3.39 1.39
CA THR A 89 18.40 2.12 1.47
C THR A 89 19.36 0.95 1.68
N TYR A 90 18.95 0.00 2.52
CA TYR A 90 19.64 -1.29 2.62
C TYR A 90 19.35 -2.13 1.37
N THR A 91 20.37 -2.77 0.81
CA THR A 91 20.22 -3.56 -0.42
C THR A 91 19.91 -5.04 -0.16
N GLY A 92 19.93 -5.48 1.10
CA GLY A 92 19.66 -6.87 1.47
C GLY A 92 18.26 -7.07 2.05
N SER A 93 18.07 -8.23 2.66
CA SER A 93 16.93 -8.56 3.50
C SER A 93 17.35 -9.48 4.63
N ASN A 94 16.82 -9.24 5.83
CA ASN A 94 17.06 -10.09 7.00
C ASN A 94 15.76 -10.71 7.48
N TRP A 95 15.75 -12.02 7.67
CA TRP A 95 14.66 -12.71 8.34
C TRP A 95 14.74 -12.54 9.86
N ILE A 96 13.60 -12.61 10.54
CA ILE A 96 13.56 -12.60 12.01
C ILE A 96 14.04 -13.96 12.54
N PRO A 97 15.10 -14.02 13.38
CA PRO A 97 15.65 -15.28 13.85
C PRO A 97 14.67 -16.06 14.74
N ASN A 98 14.94 -17.36 14.90
CA ASN A 98 14.26 -18.24 15.86
C ASN A 98 15.28 -18.75 16.90
N PRO A 99 15.10 -18.50 18.21
CA PRO A 99 13.99 -17.79 18.84
C PRO A 99 13.94 -16.31 18.47
N ARG A 100 12.72 -15.78 18.44
CA ARG A 100 12.45 -14.37 18.16
C ARG A 100 12.86 -13.50 19.35
N PRO A 101 13.75 -12.50 19.17
CA PRO A 101 14.02 -11.52 20.21
C PRO A 101 12.86 -10.52 20.31
N PHE A 102 12.65 -9.98 21.53
CA PHE A 102 11.72 -8.87 21.72
C PHE A 102 12.39 -7.52 21.39
N GLU A 103 13.68 -7.38 21.65
CA GLU A 103 14.44 -6.20 21.26
C GLU A 103 14.89 -6.31 19.81
N LEU A 104 14.75 -5.22 19.06
CA LEU A 104 15.26 -5.13 17.70
C LEU A 104 16.80 -5.14 17.69
N PRO A 105 17.43 -5.85 16.74
CA PRO A 105 18.86 -5.75 16.52
C PRO A 105 19.23 -4.43 15.86
N GLU A 106 20.52 -4.15 15.76
CA GLU A 106 21.02 -2.96 15.06
C GLU A 106 20.65 -2.98 13.58
N VAL A 107 20.36 -1.80 13.03
CA VAL A 107 20.11 -1.61 11.60
C VAL A 107 21.40 -1.89 10.82
N PRO A 108 21.35 -2.62 9.69
CA PRO A 108 22.53 -2.89 8.88
C PRO A 108 23.24 -1.62 8.40
N GLU A 109 24.52 -1.44 8.79
CA GLU A 109 25.35 -0.30 8.37
C GLU A 109 25.91 -0.48 6.93
N GLY A 110 26.22 -1.72 6.53
CA GLY A 110 26.81 -2.05 5.23
C GLY A 110 25.78 -2.39 4.14
N ASN A 111 26.24 -2.53 2.89
CA ASN A 111 25.40 -2.83 1.72
C ASN A 111 24.28 -1.79 1.52
N ARG A 112 24.70 -0.53 1.42
CA ARG A 112 23.82 0.63 1.23
C ARG A 112 23.79 1.04 -0.25
N SER A 113 22.63 1.52 -0.68
CA SER A 113 22.41 2.20 -1.95
C SER A 113 21.48 3.39 -1.71
N TYR A 114 20.99 4.00 -2.78
CA TYR A 114 19.96 5.03 -2.75
C TYR A 114 18.77 4.62 -3.62
N SER A 115 17.56 4.92 -3.17
CA SER A 115 16.35 4.77 -3.97
C SER A 115 15.57 6.07 -4.02
N ALA A 116 15.03 6.41 -5.19
CA ALA A 116 14.13 7.55 -5.36
C ALA A 116 12.69 7.14 -5.03
N ASP A 117 12.41 6.81 -3.77
CA ASP A 117 11.11 6.23 -3.36
C ASP A 117 10.16 7.24 -2.67
N VAL A 118 10.56 8.51 -2.57
CA VAL A 118 9.76 9.57 -1.94
C VAL A 118 9.41 10.63 -2.96
N ILE A 119 8.12 10.82 -3.26
CA ILE A 119 7.65 11.97 -4.03
C ILE A 119 7.70 13.19 -3.10
N TYR A 120 8.74 14.02 -3.28
CA TYR A 120 9.16 15.00 -2.28
C TYR A 120 8.45 16.33 -2.44
N GLY A 121 8.71 17.07 -3.53
CA GLY A 121 8.18 18.42 -3.69
C GLY A 121 8.58 19.05 -5.03
N PRO A 122 8.12 20.29 -5.30
CA PRO A 122 8.47 21.01 -6.51
C PRO A 122 9.92 21.52 -6.52
N ASP A 123 10.56 21.59 -5.36
CA ASP A 123 11.94 22.05 -5.18
C ASP A 123 12.88 20.89 -4.87
N ILE A 124 14.11 20.99 -5.37
CA ILE A 124 15.20 20.07 -5.04
C ILE A 124 16.52 20.83 -4.97
N GLU A 125 17.26 20.65 -3.88
CA GLU A 125 18.55 21.28 -3.59
C GLU A 125 19.71 20.31 -3.86
N GLU A 126 20.92 20.84 -4.04
CA GLU A 126 22.14 20.06 -4.37
C GLU A 126 22.37 18.86 -3.43
N ASN A 127 22.16 19.03 -2.12
CA ASN A 127 22.36 17.99 -1.11
C ASN A 127 21.33 16.84 -1.19
N LEU A 128 20.23 17.03 -1.92
CA LEU A 128 19.20 16.02 -2.15
C LEU A 128 19.34 15.34 -3.53
N MET A 129 20.22 15.86 -4.39
CA MET A 129 20.52 15.28 -5.69
C MET A 129 21.62 14.23 -5.57
N LEU A 130 21.45 13.11 -6.27
CA LEU A 130 22.46 12.05 -6.32
C LEU A 130 23.38 12.25 -7.52
N GLU A 131 24.61 12.71 -7.27
CA GLU A 131 25.66 12.81 -8.31
C GLU A 131 26.36 11.46 -8.51
N THR A 132 26.35 10.95 -9.74
CA THR A 132 27.07 9.73 -10.13
C THR A 132 27.96 10.00 -11.34
N GLY A 133 29.27 9.85 -11.17
CA GLY A 133 30.24 10.03 -12.27
C GLY A 133 30.22 11.44 -12.89
N GLY A 134 29.94 12.47 -12.10
CA GLY A 134 29.85 13.86 -12.58
C GLY A 134 28.53 14.21 -13.27
N ASN A 135 27.51 13.36 -13.16
CA ASN A 135 26.18 13.60 -13.73
C ASN A 135 25.10 13.43 -12.67
N VAL A 136 23.96 14.09 -12.90
CA VAL A 136 22.75 14.00 -12.09
C VAL A 136 21.64 13.40 -12.93
N VAL A 137 21.01 12.36 -12.39
CA VAL A 137 19.71 11.84 -12.84
C VAL A 137 18.75 12.11 -11.70
N GLN A 138 17.88 13.10 -11.87
CA GLN A 138 16.97 13.54 -10.81
C GLN A 138 15.52 13.23 -11.23
N PRO A 139 14.86 12.23 -10.62
CA PRO A 139 13.54 11.80 -11.07
C PRO A 139 12.45 12.79 -10.71
N VAL A 140 11.43 12.84 -11.57
CA VAL A 140 10.23 13.68 -11.47
C VAL A 140 9.01 12.78 -11.58
N TRP A 141 8.15 12.83 -10.57
CA TRP A 141 6.84 12.17 -10.59
C TRP A 141 5.75 13.14 -11.00
N ILE A 142 4.84 12.70 -11.86
CA ILE A 142 3.74 13.51 -12.37
C ILE A 142 2.43 12.78 -12.10
N THR A 143 1.50 13.44 -11.44
CA THR A 143 0.15 12.93 -11.17
C THR A 143 -0.88 13.87 -11.77
N VAL A 144 -1.84 13.31 -12.50
CA VAL A 144 -3.01 13.99 -13.02
C VAL A 144 -4.23 13.54 -12.23
N THR A 145 -5.00 14.48 -11.70
CA THR A 145 -6.28 14.23 -11.04
C THR A 145 -7.40 14.89 -11.82
N VAL A 146 -8.39 14.10 -12.23
CA VAL A 146 -9.57 14.56 -12.95
C VAL A 146 -10.76 14.52 -12.01
N SER A 147 -11.34 15.68 -11.73
CA SER A 147 -12.55 15.80 -10.92
C SER A 147 -13.75 15.12 -11.60
N LYS A 148 -14.74 14.70 -10.79
CA LYS A 148 -16.01 14.16 -11.28
C LYS A 148 -16.78 15.13 -12.20
N ASN A 149 -16.54 16.44 -12.05
CA ASN A 149 -17.21 17.50 -12.79
C ASN A 149 -16.45 17.93 -14.06
N ALA A 150 -15.30 17.31 -14.36
CA ALA A 150 -14.51 17.66 -15.53
C ALA A 150 -15.31 17.48 -16.82
N ILE A 151 -15.10 18.40 -17.76
CA ILE A 151 -15.68 18.33 -19.10
C ILE A 151 -14.85 17.33 -19.92
N PRO A 152 -15.48 16.34 -20.59
CA PRO A 152 -14.76 15.45 -21.49
C PRO A 152 -14.10 16.22 -22.64
N GLY A 153 -12.88 15.83 -23.02
CA GLY A 153 -12.12 16.57 -24.04
C GLY A 153 -10.65 16.23 -24.05
N ILE A 154 -9.91 16.93 -24.91
CA ILE A 154 -8.45 16.85 -25.01
C ILE A 154 -7.87 18.11 -24.38
N TYR A 155 -6.86 17.93 -23.54
CA TYR A 155 -6.22 18.96 -22.78
C TYR A 155 -4.71 18.83 -22.87
N LYS A 156 -4.02 19.94 -22.64
CA LYS A 156 -2.55 20.01 -22.61
C LYS A 156 -2.11 20.70 -21.33
N GLY A 157 -1.20 20.05 -20.61
CA GLY A 157 -0.44 20.62 -19.52
C GLY A 157 1.02 20.79 -19.92
N LYS A 158 1.67 21.85 -19.43
CA LYS A 158 3.12 22.02 -19.55
C LYS A 158 3.76 22.05 -18.16
N ILE A 159 4.80 21.26 -18.00
CA ILE A 159 5.62 21.18 -16.80
C ILE A 159 6.96 21.82 -17.13
N LYS A 160 7.32 22.86 -16.39
CA LYS A 160 8.56 23.62 -16.59
C LYS A 160 9.51 23.34 -15.43
N ILE A 161 10.75 23.02 -15.77
CA ILE A 161 11.84 22.82 -14.81
C ILE A 161 12.81 23.98 -14.97
N PHE A 162 12.95 24.78 -13.92
CA PHE A 162 13.90 25.89 -13.84
C PHE A 162 15.12 25.44 -13.07
N LEU A 163 16.31 25.70 -13.61
CA LEU A 163 17.58 25.43 -12.95
C LEU A 163 18.13 26.71 -12.34
N GLY A 164 18.89 26.61 -11.24
CA GLY A 164 19.48 27.77 -10.57
C GLY A 164 20.42 28.62 -11.43
N ASN A 165 20.84 28.14 -12.60
CA ASN A 165 21.62 28.88 -13.59
C ASN A 165 20.77 29.68 -14.59
N GLY A 166 19.45 29.62 -14.50
CA GLY A 166 18.49 30.31 -15.37
C GLY A 166 18.01 29.51 -16.59
N GLU A 167 18.49 28.27 -16.79
CA GLU A 167 17.97 27.39 -17.84
C GLU A 167 16.52 26.94 -17.54
N GLU A 168 15.70 26.86 -18.58
CA GLU A 168 14.31 26.39 -18.54
C GLU A 168 14.14 25.18 -19.46
N LEU A 169 13.61 24.08 -18.91
CA LEU A 169 13.28 22.87 -19.63
C LEU A 169 11.76 22.64 -19.60
N GLU A 170 11.20 22.03 -20.64
CA GLU A 170 9.75 21.83 -20.77
C GLU A 170 9.40 20.36 -21.07
N LEU A 171 8.40 19.84 -20.36
CA LEU A 171 7.69 18.60 -20.66
C LEU A 171 6.23 18.91 -20.99
N ILE A 172 5.70 18.25 -22.01
CA ILE A 172 4.32 18.40 -22.48
C ILE A 172 3.53 17.13 -22.13
N LEU A 173 2.37 17.32 -21.48
CA LEU A 173 1.47 16.23 -21.15
C LEU A 173 0.11 16.43 -21.85
N ASN A 174 -0.24 15.50 -22.74
CA ASN A 174 -1.53 15.46 -23.41
C ASN A 174 -2.51 14.59 -22.60
N ILE A 175 -3.67 15.12 -22.25
CA ILE A 175 -4.64 14.47 -21.36
C ILE A 175 -5.97 14.36 -22.09
N ARG A 176 -6.49 13.14 -22.28
CA ARG A 176 -7.83 12.90 -22.81
C ARG A 176 -8.78 12.47 -21.71
N VAL A 177 -9.78 13.29 -21.42
CA VAL A 177 -10.85 12.96 -20.47
C VAL A 177 -12.02 12.36 -21.22
N LEU A 178 -12.37 11.11 -20.92
CA LEU A 178 -13.51 10.41 -21.49
C LEU A 178 -14.82 10.87 -20.85
N ASN A 179 -15.94 10.75 -21.59
CA ASN A 179 -17.27 10.96 -21.04
C ASN A 179 -17.76 9.75 -20.22
N LEU A 180 -16.91 9.28 -19.32
CA LEU A 180 -17.16 8.20 -18.38
C LEU A 180 -16.85 8.72 -16.99
N ILE A 181 -17.56 8.22 -15.97
CA ILE A 181 -17.30 8.57 -14.58
C ILE A 181 -16.92 7.30 -13.83
N LEU A 182 -15.73 7.30 -13.24
CA LEU A 182 -15.31 6.23 -12.37
C LEU A 182 -16.09 6.37 -11.07
N LYS A 183 -17.00 5.44 -10.83
CA LYS A 183 -17.81 5.45 -9.60
C LYS A 183 -16.88 5.19 -8.41
N GLU A 184 -17.17 5.84 -7.30
CA GLU A 184 -16.67 5.39 -6.01
C GLU A 184 -17.17 3.95 -5.84
N SER A 185 -16.24 3.00 -5.91
CA SER A 185 -16.61 1.58 -5.93
C SER A 185 -16.40 1.01 -4.54
N GLU A 186 -17.45 0.45 -3.97
CA GLU A 186 -17.40 -0.23 -2.68
C GLU A 186 -16.71 -1.60 -2.76
N ASP A 187 -16.43 -2.11 -3.96
CA ASP A 187 -16.13 -3.51 -4.22
C ASP A 187 -14.65 -3.91 -4.20
N TYR A 188 -13.71 -2.97 -4.31
CA TYR A 188 -12.30 -3.29 -4.17
C TYR A 188 -11.93 -3.32 -2.68
N TYR A 189 -11.47 -4.47 -2.21
CA TYR A 189 -11.07 -4.68 -0.81
C TYR A 189 -9.55 -4.50 -0.67
N LEU A 190 -9.10 -3.25 -0.50
CA LEU A 190 -7.71 -2.98 -0.14
C LEU A 190 -7.58 -2.98 1.39
N ASN A 191 -6.62 -3.77 1.89
CA ASN A 191 -6.30 -3.87 3.32
C ASN A 191 -4.80 -3.61 3.53
N LEU A 192 -4.45 -2.40 3.98
CA LEU A 192 -3.07 -2.02 4.31
C LEU A 192 -3.01 -1.68 5.79
N TRP A 193 -2.33 -2.48 6.64
CA TRP A 193 -2.46 -2.28 8.09
C TRP A 193 -1.81 -0.99 8.57
N GLN A 194 -2.46 -0.30 9.50
CA GLN A 194 -2.05 1.02 9.97
C GLN A 194 -1.44 0.98 11.37
N TYR A 195 -0.43 1.81 11.58
CA TYR A 195 0.39 1.91 12.78
C TYR A 195 0.33 3.36 13.31
N PRO A 196 -0.82 3.82 13.85
CA PRO A 196 -1.02 5.22 14.26
C PRO A 196 0.04 5.75 15.22
N TYR A 197 0.55 4.89 16.11
CA TYR A 197 1.59 5.26 17.07
C TYR A 197 2.91 5.71 16.40
N ALA A 198 3.24 5.22 15.21
CA ALA A 198 4.43 5.64 14.47
C ALA A 198 4.35 7.14 14.10
N SER A 199 3.16 7.61 13.70
CA SER A 199 2.98 9.02 13.39
C SER A 199 2.94 9.90 14.64
N ALA A 200 2.35 9.40 15.74
CA ALA A 200 2.35 10.10 17.01
C ALA A 200 3.78 10.33 17.53
N ASP A 201 4.62 9.30 17.46
CA ASP A 201 6.02 9.36 17.85
C ASP A 201 6.82 10.33 16.96
N TYR A 202 6.74 10.14 15.63
CA TYR A 202 7.48 10.95 14.66
C TYR A 202 7.15 12.46 14.74
N TYR A 203 5.87 12.82 14.91
CA TYR A 203 5.45 14.22 15.02
C TYR A 203 5.43 14.74 16.46
N HIS A 204 5.82 13.91 17.44
CA HIS A 204 5.82 14.25 18.87
C HIS A 204 4.47 14.75 19.39
N VAL A 205 3.37 14.13 18.94
CA VAL A 205 2.00 14.42 19.38
C VAL A 205 1.46 13.29 20.25
N THR A 206 0.51 13.61 21.13
CA THR A 206 -0.11 12.59 21.99
C THR A 206 -0.96 11.62 21.16
N PRO A 207 -0.78 10.29 21.27
CA PRO A 207 -1.62 9.31 20.60
C PRO A 207 -3.11 9.56 20.83
N PHE A 208 -3.87 9.47 19.74
CA PHE A 208 -5.33 9.70 19.68
C PHE A 208 -5.83 11.04 20.25
N SER A 209 -4.98 12.07 20.34
CA SER A 209 -5.42 13.46 20.50
C SER A 209 -6.13 13.96 19.24
N ASP A 210 -6.92 15.03 19.34
CA ASP A 210 -7.60 15.63 18.17
C ASP A 210 -6.63 16.05 17.07
N GLU A 211 -5.45 16.55 17.48
CA GLU A 211 -4.36 16.88 16.57
C GLU A 211 -3.84 15.63 15.85
N HIS A 212 -3.48 14.58 16.60
CA HIS A 212 -3.01 13.32 16.01
C HIS A 212 -4.04 12.69 15.08
N LEU A 213 -5.32 12.69 15.45
CA LEU A 213 -6.39 12.16 14.60
C LEU A 213 -6.59 13.01 13.33
N SER A 214 -6.34 14.31 13.38
CA SER A 214 -6.37 15.18 12.19
C SER A 214 -5.22 14.86 11.23
N ILE A 215 -4.01 14.62 11.77
CA ILE A 215 -2.86 14.12 10.99
C ILE A 215 -3.20 12.77 10.36
N MET A 216 -3.73 11.83 11.15
CA MET A 216 -4.14 10.51 10.66
C MET A 216 -5.23 10.60 9.59
N LYS A 217 -6.13 11.58 9.66
CA LYS A 217 -7.18 11.76 8.64
C LYS A 217 -6.56 12.09 7.28
N ASN A 218 -5.57 12.97 7.26
CA ASN A 218 -4.85 13.31 6.04
C ASN A 218 -3.99 12.14 5.53
N GLN A 219 -3.34 11.42 6.45
CA GLN A 219 -2.54 10.23 6.16
C GLN A 219 -3.35 9.07 5.58
N MET A 220 -4.58 8.87 6.07
CA MET A 220 -5.47 7.80 5.62
C MET A 220 -6.19 8.12 4.31
N LYS A 221 -6.25 9.39 3.91
CA LYS A 221 -6.99 9.81 2.72
C LYS A 221 -6.53 9.10 1.43
N PRO A 222 -5.22 9.02 1.10
CA PRO A 222 -4.77 8.28 -0.07
C PRO A 222 -5.14 6.79 -0.03
N TYR A 223 -5.11 6.15 1.15
CA TYR A 223 -5.54 4.77 1.31
C TYR A 223 -7.03 4.58 0.99
N ILE A 224 -7.90 5.43 1.55
CA ILE A 224 -9.36 5.34 1.32
C ILE A 224 -9.74 5.67 -0.12
N GLU A 225 -9.13 6.68 -0.73
CA GLU A 225 -9.38 7.06 -2.14
C GLU A 225 -9.07 5.92 -3.12
N ASN A 226 -8.16 5.02 -2.75
CA ASN A 226 -7.73 3.87 -3.55
C ASN A 226 -8.34 2.53 -3.10
N GLY A 227 -9.47 2.58 -2.39
CA GLY A 227 -10.26 1.39 -2.06
C GLY A 227 -9.95 0.79 -0.68
N GLY A 228 -9.27 1.51 0.20
CA GLY A 228 -9.07 1.08 1.59
C GLY A 228 -10.38 0.80 2.31
N LYS A 229 -10.52 -0.40 2.90
CA LYS A 229 -11.77 -0.85 3.56
C LYS A 229 -11.61 -1.19 5.03
N THR A 230 -10.40 -1.34 5.52
CA THR A 230 -10.13 -1.81 6.89
C THR A 230 -9.34 -0.81 7.69
N GLY A 231 -9.71 -0.67 8.97
CA GLY A 231 -8.85 -0.13 10.00
C GLY A 231 -8.14 -1.25 10.78
N THR A 232 -6.95 -1.00 11.31
CA THR A 232 -6.22 -1.96 12.16
C THR A 232 -6.23 -1.51 13.62
N ALA A 233 -6.45 -2.42 14.57
CA ALA A 233 -6.40 -2.12 16.00
C ALA A 233 -5.66 -3.21 16.80
N SER A 234 -4.77 -2.82 17.71
CA SER A 234 -4.14 -3.71 18.69
C SER A 234 -5.05 -3.89 19.91
N ILE A 235 -5.51 -5.10 20.17
CA ILE A 235 -6.30 -5.45 21.37
C ILE A 235 -5.47 -6.13 22.45
N VAL A 236 -4.20 -6.38 22.18
CA VAL A 236 -3.17 -6.84 23.13
C VAL A 236 -1.89 -6.05 22.87
N GLU A 237 -1.00 -6.04 23.85
CA GLU A 237 0.28 -5.33 23.77
C GLU A 237 1.23 -6.06 22.83
N GLU A 238 1.84 -5.36 21.87
CA GLU A 238 2.83 -5.91 20.94
C GLU A 238 2.35 -7.21 20.26
N PRO A 239 1.24 -7.20 19.49
CA PRO A 239 0.66 -8.41 18.92
C PRO A 239 1.61 -9.15 17.96
N TRP A 240 2.58 -8.44 17.38
CA TRP A 240 3.66 -8.98 16.54
C TRP A 240 5.04 -8.93 17.21
N TYR A 241 5.07 -8.84 18.54
CA TYR A 241 6.27 -8.99 19.35
C TYR A 241 7.42 -8.08 18.90
N HIS A 242 7.12 -6.78 18.78
CA HIS A 242 8.04 -5.70 18.43
C HIS A 242 8.78 -5.89 17.10
N GLN A 243 8.12 -6.46 16.10
CA GLN A 243 8.72 -6.61 14.76
C GLN A 243 8.94 -5.28 14.03
N THR A 244 8.33 -4.18 14.50
CA THR A 244 8.44 -2.85 13.92
C THR A 244 9.35 -1.94 14.73
N TYR A 245 9.89 -0.89 14.10
CA TYR A 245 10.72 0.12 14.80
C TYR A 245 9.94 0.82 15.92
N CYS A 246 8.76 1.37 15.60
CA CYS A 246 7.88 1.93 16.61
C CYS A 246 7.18 0.80 17.38
N GLU A 247 6.98 1.02 18.67
CA GLU A 247 6.09 0.21 19.50
C GLU A 247 4.67 0.22 18.92
N TYR A 248 3.96 -0.88 19.15
CA TYR A 248 2.53 -1.03 18.87
C TYR A 248 1.77 -1.41 20.14
N PRO A 249 1.53 -0.42 21.04
CA PRO A 249 0.85 -0.65 22.31
C PRO A 249 -0.58 -1.15 22.14
N SER A 250 -1.10 -1.81 23.17
CA SER A 250 -2.49 -2.24 23.20
C SER A 250 -3.44 -1.04 23.31
N MET A 251 -4.43 -0.94 22.41
CA MET A 251 -5.53 0.01 22.52
C MET A 251 -6.58 -0.42 23.55
N VAL A 252 -6.52 -1.67 24.03
CA VAL A 252 -7.31 -2.17 25.15
C VAL A 252 -6.40 -2.53 26.30
N LYS A 253 -6.53 -1.88 27.47
CA LYS A 253 -5.68 -2.22 28.62
C LYS A 253 -6.28 -3.38 29.40
N TRP A 254 -5.49 -4.44 29.62
CA TRP A 254 -5.91 -5.64 30.33
C TRP A 254 -5.46 -5.56 31.78
N LYS A 255 -6.40 -5.70 32.71
CA LYS A 255 -6.12 -5.71 34.14
C LYS A 255 -6.69 -6.97 34.78
N LYS A 256 -5.91 -7.60 35.65
CA LYS A 256 -6.35 -8.74 36.46
C LYS A 256 -6.47 -8.35 37.92
N GLU A 257 -7.64 -8.59 38.51
CA GLU A 257 -7.94 -8.34 39.92
C GLU A 257 -8.40 -9.67 40.57
N GLY A 258 -7.48 -10.33 41.28
CA GLY A 258 -7.69 -11.68 41.80
C GLY A 258 -7.95 -12.69 40.68
N LYS A 259 -9.21 -13.15 40.56
CA LYS A 259 -9.64 -14.11 39.51
C LYS A 259 -10.39 -13.45 38.36
N THR A 260 -10.65 -12.15 38.43
CA THR A 260 -11.47 -11.42 37.46
C THR A 260 -10.59 -10.58 36.53
N TRP A 261 -10.98 -10.50 35.27
CA TRP A 261 -10.36 -9.62 34.28
C TRP A 261 -11.22 -8.37 34.07
N LYS A 262 -10.56 -7.23 33.83
CA LYS A 262 -11.16 -5.94 33.48
C LYS A 262 -10.42 -5.37 32.27
N PHE A 263 -11.17 -4.63 31.46
CA PHE A 263 -10.68 -4.07 30.21
C PHE A 263 -10.99 -2.58 30.15
N ASP A 264 -10.01 -1.79 29.75
CA ASP A 264 -10.18 -0.38 29.45
C ASP A 264 -10.10 -0.18 27.93
N TYR A 265 -11.19 0.31 27.35
CA TYR A 265 -11.35 0.53 25.91
C TYR A 265 -11.10 1.98 25.49
N HIS A 266 -10.56 2.85 26.35
CA HIS A 266 -10.44 4.29 26.06
C HIS A 266 -9.76 4.60 24.71
N ASP A 267 -8.57 4.03 24.47
CA ASP A 267 -7.82 4.26 23.23
C ASP A 267 -8.49 3.56 22.04
N PHE A 268 -8.97 2.33 22.24
CA PHE A 268 -9.72 1.59 21.23
C PHE A 268 -10.96 2.35 20.76
N ASP A 269 -11.71 2.96 21.68
CA ASP A 269 -12.92 3.71 21.37
C ASP A 269 -12.61 4.96 20.57
N LYS A 270 -11.58 5.73 20.96
CA LYS A 270 -11.16 6.91 20.19
C LYS A 270 -10.76 6.53 18.77
N TRP A 271 -9.95 5.49 18.63
CA TRP A 271 -9.47 5.04 17.33
C TRP A 271 -10.60 4.44 16.46
N ALA A 272 -11.44 3.58 17.02
CA ALA A 272 -12.55 2.96 16.31
C ALA A 272 -13.63 3.99 15.90
N GLU A 273 -13.94 4.95 16.76
CA GLU A 273 -14.86 6.05 16.44
C GLU A 273 -14.31 6.89 15.28
N PHE A 274 -13.02 7.25 15.32
CA PHE A 274 -12.34 7.94 14.22
C PHE A 274 -12.39 7.14 12.91
N LEU A 275 -12.02 5.86 12.96
CA LEU A 275 -12.02 4.99 11.79
C LEU A 275 -13.41 4.86 11.17
N PHE A 276 -14.46 4.68 11.98
CA PHE A 276 -15.80 4.50 11.45
C PHE A 276 -16.50 5.79 11.03
N ARG A 277 -16.27 6.92 11.73
CA ARG A 277 -16.97 8.19 11.45
C ARG A 277 -16.20 9.09 10.48
N GLU A 278 -14.92 9.28 10.72
CA GLU A 278 -14.10 10.24 9.98
C GLU A 278 -13.45 9.60 8.75
N VAL A 279 -12.83 8.43 8.91
CA VAL A 279 -12.17 7.70 7.82
C VAL A 279 -13.17 6.87 6.99
N LYS A 280 -14.23 6.39 7.65
CA LYS A 280 -15.33 5.59 7.06
C LYS A 280 -14.88 4.24 6.49
N VAL A 281 -13.95 3.56 7.17
CA VAL A 281 -13.59 2.17 6.85
C VAL A 281 -14.79 1.24 7.02
N SER A 282 -14.91 0.18 6.24
CA SER A 282 -16.01 -0.80 6.36
C SER A 282 -15.88 -1.64 7.64
N TYR A 283 -14.66 -2.09 7.94
CA TYR A 283 -14.37 -3.00 9.05
C TYR A 283 -13.16 -2.52 9.86
N ILE A 284 -13.03 -3.01 11.10
CA ILE A 284 -11.79 -2.94 11.89
C ILE A 284 -11.31 -4.36 12.18
N GLU A 285 -10.05 -4.64 11.84
CA GLU A 285 -9.37 -5.88 12.16
C GLU A 285 -8.59 -5.71 13.47
N CYS A 286 -8.95 -6.52 14.47
CA CYS A 286 -8.39 -6.49 15.82
C CYS A 286 -7.34 -7.59 16.00
N TYR A 287 -6.11 -7.19 16.31
CA TYR A 287 -4.95 -8.06 16.44
C TYR A 287 -4.48 -8.18 17.91
N SER A 288 -4.25 -9.38 18.46
CA SER A 288 -4.77 -10.67 17.98
C SER A 288 -5.07 -11.58 19.17
N ILE A 289 -6.00 -12.53 18.98
CA ILE A 289 -6.28 -13.65 19.90
C ILE A 289 -5.12 -14.65 20.01
N VAL A 290 -4.24 -14.63 19.02
CA VAL A 290 -3.06 -15.48 18.89
C VAL A 290 -1.83 -14.63 18.58
N PRO A 291 -1.41 -13.74 19.51
CA PRO A 291 -0.26 -12.88 19.30
C PRO A 291 1.03 -13.68 19.19
N TRP A 292 2.06 -13.08 18.63
CA TRP A 292 3.37 -13.72 18.50
C TRP A 292 3.95 -14.12 19.86
N GLU A 293 4.63 -15.26 19.88
CA GLU A 293 5.06 -15.99 21.08
C GLU A 293 3.95 -16.40 22.07
N ASN A 294 2.67 -16.21 21.70
CA ASN A 294 1.51 -16.39 22.57
C ASN A 294 1.65 -15.63 23.91
N ILE A 295 2.24 -14.42 23.86
CA ILE A 295 2.51 -13.61 25.05
C ILE A 295 1.32 -12.69 25.34
N LEU A 296 0.86 -12.70 26.59
CA LEU A 296 -0.11 -11.75 27.12
C LEU A 296 0.59 -10.84 28.13
N ARG A 297 0.51 -9.54 27.91
CA ARG A 297 0.97 -8.50 28.85
C ARG A 297 -0.25 -7.85 29.51
N TYR A 298 -0.24 -7.71 30.82
CA TYR A 298 -1.37 -7.17 31.58
C TYR A 298 -0.92 -6.63 32.93
N THR A 299 -1.68 -5.70 33.50
CA THR A 299 -1.42 -5.20 34.85
C THR A 299 -2.10 -6.09 35.89
N GLN A 300 -1.37 -6.48 36.94
CA GLN A 300 -1.91 -7.16 38.12
C GLN A 300 -1.31 -6.53 39.37
N ASP A 301 -2.17 -6.12 40.31
CA ASP A 301 -1.76 -5.54 41.61
C ASP A 301 -0.83 -4.31 41.47
N GLY A 302 -0.96 -3.56 40.36
CA GLY A 302 -0.14 -2.38 40.04
C GLY A 302 1.18 -2.68 39.32
N GLU A 303 1.46 -3.96 39.03
CA GLU A 303 2.67 -4.38 38.31
C GLU A 303 2.32 -4.93 36.93
N GLU A 304 3.18 -4.66 35.95
CA GLU A 304 3.12 -5.30 34.64
C GLU A 304 3.52 -6.77 34.75
N LYS A 305 2.68 -7.66 34.19
CA LYS A 305 2.92 -9.10 34.10
C LYS A 305 3.03 -9.49 32.64
N VAL A 306 4.02 -10.34 32.35
CA VAL A 306 4.22 -10.94 31.03
C VAL A 306 4.06 -12.45 31.19
N GLN A 307 3.13 -13.05 30.47
CA GLN A 307 2.85 -14.47 30.60
C GLN A 307 2.58 -15.12 29.25
N LYS A 308 3.21 -16.29 29.02
CA LYS A 308 2.86 -17.15 27.90
C LYS A 308 1.49 -17.78 28.14
N ALA A 309 0.56 -17.52 27.24
CA ALA A 309 -0.82 -17.96 27.26
C ALA A 309 -1.15 -18.54 25.89
N ALA A 310 -0.66 -19.76 25.60
CA ALA A 310 -0.97 -20.43 24.34
C ALA A 310 -2.44 -20.90 24.28
N PRO A 311 -3.06 -20.94 23.09
CA PRO A 311 -4.39 -21.52 22.91
C PRO A 311 -4.53 -22.90 23.56
N GLY A 312 -5.63 -23.09 24.28
CA GLY A 312 -5.92 -24.33 25.02
C GLY A 312 -5.38 -24.38 26.45
N THR A 313 -4.47 -23.47 26.85
CA THR A 313 -4.05 -23.36 28.26
C THR A 313 -5.15 -22.73 29.13
N GLN A 314 -5.18 -23.04 30.42
CA GLN A 314 -6.20 -22.50 31.33
C GLN A 314 -6.12 -20.98 31.47
N ILE A 315 -4.91 -20.42 31.47
CA ILE A 315 -4.72 -18.96 31.53
C ILE A 315 -5.28 -18.29 30.27
N TRP A 316 -4.97 -18.82 29.08
CA TRP A 316 -5.48 -18.31 27.82
C TRP A 316 -7.00 -18.37 27.78
N LYS A 317 -7.59 -19.54 28.12
CA LYS A 317 -9.04 -19.73 28.12
C LYS A 317 -9.72 -18.72 29.06
N ASN A 318 -9.25 -18.61 30.30
CA ASN A 318 -9.86 -17.70 31.29
C ASN A 318 -9.77 -16.22 30.87
N ALA A 319 -8.62 -15.81 30.34
CA ALA A 319 -8.39 -14.43 29.92
C ALA A 319 -9.24 -14.07 28.70
N TRP A 320 -9.16 -14.88 27.64
CA TRP A 320 -9.89 -14.62 26.38
C TRP A 320 -11.39 -14.84 26.51
N GLU A 321 -11.86 -15.81 27.29
CA GLU A 321 -13.31 -15.96 27.53
C GLU A 321 -13.87 -14.74 28.26
N SER A 322 -13.13 -14.20 29.24
CA SER A 322 -13.54 -12.98 29.95
C SER A 322 -13.53 -11.77 29.01
N PHE A 323 -12.47 -11.61 28.22
CA PHE A 323 -12.34 -10.53 27.25
C PHE A 323 -13.42 -10.57 26.19
N LEU A 324 -13.64 -11.71 25.53
CA LEU A 324 -14.61 -11.82 24.44
C LEU A 324 -16.04 -11.56 24.92
N LYS A 325 -16.41 -12.03 26.12
CA LYS A 325 -17.72 -11.73 26.71
C LYS A 325 -17.91 -10.23 26.95
N ASP A 326 -16.91 -9.58 27.53
CA ASP A 326 -16.96 -8.14 27.82
C ASP A 326 -16.92 -7.31 26.53
N PHE A 327 -16.04 -7.68 25.60
CA PHE A 327 -15.85 -7.00 24.33
C PHE A 327 -17.09 -7.12 23.42
N VAL A 328 -17.73 -8.28 23.34
CA VAL A 328 -19.00 -8.43 22.60
C VAL A 328 -20.05 -7.47 23.15
N LYS A 329 -20.21 -7.40 24.47
CA LYS A 329 -21.16 -6.47 25.11
C LYS A 329 -20.80 -5.01 24.82
N HIS A 330 -19.53 -4.64 24.93
CA HIS A 330 -19.03 -3.30 24.62
C HIS A 330 -19.33 -2.91 23.17
N LEU A 331 -19.02 -3.79 22.22
CA LEU A 331 -19.27 -3.58 20.80
C LEU A 331 -20.77 -3.49 20.46
N GLU A 332 -21.64 -4.22 21.17
CA GLU A 332 -23.09 -4.07 21.00
C GLU A 332 -23.59 -2.71 21.51
N GLN A 333 -23.09 -2.24 22.66
CA GLN A 333 -23.42 -0.92 23.19
C GLN A 333 -22.98 0.21 22.23
N LYS A 334 -21.82 0.04 21.58
CA LYS A 334 -21.30 1.00 20.59
C LYS A 334 -21.93 0.84 19.19
N GLY A 335 -22.64 -0.27 18.93
CA GLY A 335 -23.20 -0.58 17.62
C GLY A 335 -22.16 -1.03 16.58
N TRP A 336 -21.00 -1.52 17.02
CA TRP A 336 -19.86 -1.87 16.17
C TRP A 336 -19.70 -3.38 15.94
N PHE A 337 -20.44 -4.23 16.63
CA PHE A 337 -20.31 -5.71 16.59
C PHE A 337 -20.20 -6.29 15.18
N GLU A 338 -21.03 -5.86 14.23
CA GLU A 338 -21.04 -6.38 12.86
C GLU A 338 -19.86 -5.88 12.00
N ARG A 339 -19.06 -4.95 12.50
CA ARG A 339 -17.95 -4.31 11.76
C ARG A 339 -16.58 -4.64 12.35
N ILE A 340 -16.53 -5.46 13.39
CA ILE A 340 -15.28 -5.97 13.97
C ILE A 340 -14.95 -7.35 13.41
N ILE A 341 -13.69 -7.53 13.07
CA ILE A 341 -13.09 -8.80 12.66
C ILE A 341 -11.96 -9.11 13.65
N LEU A 342 -12.00 -10.27 14.31
CA LEU A 342 -10.85 -10.76 15.06
C LEU A 342 -9.85 -11.37 14.07
N ALA A 343 -8.66 -10.82 14.01
CA ALA A 343 -7.65 -11.23 13.05
C ALA A 343 -6.70 -12.27 13.63
N MET A 344 -6.33 -13.25 12.81
CA MET A 344 -5.38 -14.32 13.11
C MET A 344 -4.30 -14.37 12.03
N ASP A 345 -3.05 -14.57 12.46
CA ASP A 345 -1.88 -14.41 11.60
C ASP A 345 -1.06 -15.71 11.55
N GLU A 346 -1.26 -16.51 10.50
CA GLU A 346 -0.50 -17.71 10.12
C GLU A 346 -0.07 -18.64 11.29
N ARG A 347 -1.04 -19.06 12.09
CA ARG A 347 -0.80 -19.92 13.26
C ARG A 347 -0.97 -21.40 12.93
N PRO A 348 -0.34 -22.30 13.73
CA PRO A 348 -0.63 -23.74 13.63
C PRO A 348 -2.13 -24.02 13.66
N MET A 349 -2.57 -24.97 12.84
CA MET A 349 -4.00 -25.27 12.66
C MET A 349 -4.73 -25.54 13.99
N THR A 350 -4.07 -26.24 14.93
CA THR A 350 -4.64 -26.55 16.25
C THR A 350 -4.86 -25.29 17.10
N GLU A 351 -3.98 -24.30 17.01
CA GLU A 351 -4.15 -22.99 17.67
C GLU A 351 -5.35 -22.25 17.05
N MET A 352 -5.45 -22.28 15.72
CA MET A 352 -6.56 -21.64 15.00
C MET A 352 -7.91 -22.25 15.36
N GLU A 353 -8.03 -23.58 15.33
CA GLU A 353 -9.25 -24.30 15.67
C GLU A 353 -9.70 -24.01 17.11
N THR A 354 -8.74 -23.98 18.04
CA THR A 354 -9.00 -23.68 19.46
C THR A 354 -9.50 -22.25 19.64
N ALA A 355 -8.89 -21.28 18.96
CA ALA A 355 -9.31 -19.89 18.99
C ALA A 355 -10.71 -19.71 18.40
N LEU A 356 -10.97 -20.27 17.21
CA LEU A 356 -12.27 -20.22 16.54
C LEU A 356 -13.37 -20.86 17.40
N GLY A 357 -13.09 -22.01 18.02
CA GLY A 357 -14.04 -22.69 18.90
C GLY A 357 -14.43 -21.85 20.13
N LEU A 358 -13.48 -21.14 20.72
CA LEU A 358 -13.78 -20.20 21.81
C LEU A 358 -14.63 -19.03 21.31
N ILE A 359 -14.26 -18.39 20.19
CA ILE A 359 -14.99 -17.24 19.64
C ILE A 359 -16.45 -17.61 19.31
N GLU A 360 -16.67 -18.77 18.68
CA GLU A 360 -18.02 -19.26 18.33
C GLU A 360 -18.88 -19.59 19.55
N SER A 361 -18.26 -20.01 20.66
CA SER A 361 -18.96 -20.27 21.92
C SER A 361 -19.47 -19.00 22.60
N ILE A 362 -18.92 -17.83 22.25
CA ILE A 362 -19.32 -16.54 22.80
C ILE A 362 -20.20 -15.82 21.79
N GLN A 363 -21.50 -15.90 22.02
CA GLN A 363 -22.52 -15.31 21.16
C GLN A 363 -23.12 -14.07 21.81
N ASN A 364 -23.53 -13.13 20.96
CA ASN A 364 -24.33 -11.99 21.35
C ASN A 364 -25.80 -12.38 21.59
N GLU A 365 -26.66 -11.42 21.96
CA GLU A 365 -28.08 -11.69 22.27
C GLU A 365 -28.86 -12.31 21.08
N LYS A 366 -28.36 -12.15 19.85
CA LYS A 366 -28.94 -12.69 18.62
C LYS A 366 -28.35 -14.04 18.20
N GLY A 367 -27.51 -14.66 19.03
CA GLY A 367 -26.87 -15.93 18.73
C GLY A 367 -25.75 -15.85 17.69
N LYS A 368 -25.19 -14.64 17.44
CA LYS A 368 -24.06 -14.45 16.52
C LYS A 368 -22.75 -14.32 17.29
N SER A 369 -21.69 -14.94 16.79
CA SER A 369 -20.32 -14.69 17.23
C SER A 369 -19.66 -13.57 16.41
N LEU A 370 -18.52 -13.07 16.89
CA LEU A 370 -17.70 -12.10 16.15
C LEU A 370 -17.20 -12.70 14.84
N LYS A 371 -17.05 -11.85 13.82
CA LYS A 371 -16.38 -12.23 12.57
C LYS A 371 -14.92 -12.53 12.86
N VAL A 372 -14.35 -13.50 12.15
CA VAL A 372 -12.94 -13.89 12.26
C VAL A 372 -12.30 -13.87 10.88
N GLY A 373 -11.04 -13.44 10.81
CA GLY A 373 -10.31 -13.25 9.56
C GLY A 373 -8.85 -13.59 9.71
N GLY A 374 -8.14 -13.86 8.61
CA GLY A 374 -6.70 -14.07 8.72
C GLY A 374 -5.96 -14.45 7.45
N ALA A 375 -4.64 -14.36 7.57
CA ALA A 375 -3.68 -14.92 6.62
C ALA A 375 -3.61 -16.45 6.77
N VAL A 376 -3.51 -17.17 5.66
CA VAL A 376 -3.50 -18.64 5.63
C VAL A 376 -2.53 -19.17 4.57
N GLU A 377 -1.80 -20.24 4.87
CA GLU A 377 -0.89 -20.82 3.87
C GLU A 377 -1.59 -21.82 2.93
N HIS A 378 -2.56 -22.58 3.45
CA HIS A 378 -3.20 -23.70 2.75
C HIS A 378 -4.72 -23.60 2.73
N TYR A 379 -5.33 -24.24 1.72
CA TYR A 379 -6.78 -24.41 1.68
C TYR A 379 -7.22 -25.51 2.65
N ASN A 380 -8.03 -25.13 3.65
CA ASN A 380 -8.77 -26.04 4.50
C ASN A 380 -10.23 -25.59 4.51
N LYS A 381 -11.12 -26.40 3.92
CA LYS A 381 -12.54 -26.06 3.78
C LYS A 381 -13.21 -25.73 5.12
N GLU A 382 -12.96 -26.53 6.15
CA GLU A 382 -13.64 -26.37 7.45
C GLU A 382 -13.27 -25.05 8.12
N ILE A 383 -12.01 -24.64 8.01
CA ILE A 383 -11.54 -23.35 8.52
C ILE A 383 -12.02 -22.21 7.66
N TRP A 384 -11.85 -22.29 6.34
CA TRP A 384 -12.23 -21.22 5.42
C TRP A 384 -13.73 -20.93 5.49
N ASP A 385 -14.58 -21.95 5.69
CA ASP A 385 -16.02 -21.76 5.86
C ASP A 385 -16.37 -20.99 7.16
N ARG A 386 -15.51 -21.02 8.19
CA ARG A 386 -15.69 -20.28 9.45
C ARG A 386 -15.15 -18.85 9.38
N LEU A 387 -14.24 -18.56 8.45
CA LEU A 387 -13.60 -17.25 8.31
C LEU A 387 -14.40 -16.29 7.42
N PHE A 388 -14.60 -15.06 7.92
CA PHE A 388 -15.18 -13.94 7.20
C PHE A 388 -14.21 -13.36 6.15
N THR A 389 -12.95 -13.12 6.50
CA THR A 389 -11.87 -12.79 5.55
C THR A 389 -10.87 -13.93 5.45
N VAL A 390 -10.40 -14.24 4.24
CA VAL A 390 -9.36 -15.24 3.99
C VAL A 390 -8.34 -14.63 3.03
N THR A 391 -7.07 -14.71 3.40
CA THR A 391 -6.00 -14.05 2.64
C THR A 391 -4.79 -14.97 2.49
N PRO A 392 -4.75 -15.87 1.50
CA PRO A 392 -3.56 -16.65 1.24
C PRO A 392 -2.41 -15.82 0.68
N HIS A 393 -1.20 -16.30 0.92
CA HIS A 393 -0.02 -15.77 0.29
C HIS A 393 -0.08 -15.96 -1.23
N ILE A 394 0.45 -15.02 -2.00
CA ILE A 394 0.48 -15.10 -3.47
C ILE A 394 1.18 -16.38 -3.96
N SER A 395 2.23 -16.82 -3.24
CA SER A 395 2.94 -18.06 -3.57
C SER A 395 2.08 -19.30 -3.43
N SER A 396 1.12 -19.32 -2.50
CA SER A 396 0.23 -20.46 -2.33
C SER A 396 -0.62 -20.73 -3.58
N ILE A 397 -0.90 -19.69 -4.37
CA ILE A 397 -1.60 -19.84 -5.66
C ILE A 397 -0.61 -20.21 -6.76
N GLN A 398 0.54 -19.54 -6.83
CA GLN A 398 1.53 -19.72 -7.89
C GLN A 398 2.27 -21.07 -7.85
N GLU A 399 2.53 -21.57 -6.65
CA GLU A 399 3.19 -22.86 -6.41
C GLU A 399 2.19 -24.03 -6.36
N ASP A 400 0.93 -23.80 -6.77
CA ASP A 400 -0.16 -24.79 -6.82
C ASP A 400 -0.49 -25.46 -5.46
N LYS A 401 -0.08 -24.85 -4.34
CA LYS A 401 -0.52 -25.27 -2.99
C LYS A 401 -2.05 -25.11 -2.83
N ILE A 402 -2.63 -24.14 -3.53
CA ILE A 402 -4.05 -23.91 -3.70
C ILE A 402 -4.31 -23.76 -5.21
N PRO A 403 -4.84 -24.79 -5.89
CA PRO A 403 -5.07 -24.71 -7.33
C PRO A 403 -5.91 -23.50 -7.73
N LEU A 404 -5.49 -22.77 -8.75
CA LEU A 404 -6.12 -21.51 -9.16
C LEU A 404 -7.62 -21.67 -9.48
N SER A 405 -8.02 -22.78 -10.10
CA SER A 405 -9.43 -23.08 -10.38
C SER A 405 -10.24 -23.26 -9.10
N LEU A 406 -9.69 -23.98 -8.12
CA LEU A 406 -10.28 -24.14 -6.79
C LEU A 406 -10.40 -22.78 -6.09
N PHE A 407 -9.34 -21.96 -6.11
CA PHE A 407 -9.34 -20.66 -5.48
C PHE A 407 -10.41 -19.73 -6.07
N ARG A 408 -10.54 -19.69 -7.40
CA ARG A 408 -11.60 -18.94 -8.10
C ARG A 408 -13.00 -19.43 -7.70
N ASP A 409 -13.24 -20.74 -7.71
CA ASP A 409 -14.53 -21.32 -7.34
C ASP A 409 -14.92 -21.03 -5.89
N VAL A 410 -13.97 -21.17 -4.96
CA VAL A 410 -14.17 -20.89 -3.54
C VAL A 410 -14.43 -19.40 -3.33
N THR A 411 -13.70 -18.52 -4.02
CA THR A 411 -13.88 -17.06 -3.92
C THR A 411 -15.27 -16.64 -4.38
N VAL A 412 -15.79 -17.19 -5.49
CA VAL A 412 -17.17 -16.93 -5.95
C VAL A 412 -18.20 -17.36 -4.89
N LYS A 413 -18.05 -18.56 -4.30
CA LYS A 413 -18.94 -19.06 -3.25
C LYS A 413 -18.90 -18.20 -1.99
N ARG A 414 -17.70 -17.78 -1.56
CA ARG A 414 -17.50 -16.90 -0.41
C ARG A 414 -18.14 -15.52 -0.63
N ARG A 415 -17.92 -14.92 -1.80
CA ARG A 415 -18.53 -13.64 -2.18
C ARG A 415 -20.05 -13.70 -2.16
N ALA A 416 -20.66 -14.80 -2.63
CA ALA A 416 -22.11 -15.01 -2.56
C ALA A 416 -22.65 -15.11 -1.12
N GLN A 417 -21.80 -15.44 -0.14
CA GLN A 417 -22.11 -15.44 1.29
C GLN A 417 -21.81 -14.09 1.98
N GLY A 418 -21.37 -13.08 1.23
CA GLY A 418 -20.93 -11.79 1.78
C GLY A 418 -19.58 -11.84 2.49
N LYS A 419 -18.79 -12.90 2.27
CA LYS A 419 -17.43 -13.06 2.79
C LYS A 419 -16.41 -12.53 1.80
N LEU A 420 -15.22 -12.21 2.31
CA LEU A 420 -14.16 -11.56 1.55
C LEU A 420 -12.96 -12.51 1.37
N THR A 421 -12.35 -12.47 0.20
CA THR A 421 -11.14 -13.24 -0.13
C THR A 421 -10.13 -12.33 -0.83
N SER A 422 -8.93 -12.19 -0.28
CA SER A 422 -7.82 -11.41 -0.85
C SER A 422 -6.59 -12.29 -1.06
N ILE A 423 -5.52 -11.73 -1.61
CA ILE A 423 -4.17 -12.31 -1.52
C ILE A 423 -3.23 -11.27 -0.91
N TYR A 424 -2.12 -11.71 -0.32
CA TYR A 424 -1.05 -10.83 0.14
C TYR A 424 0.31 -11.22 -0.45
N SER A 425 1.24 -10.26 -0.40
CA SER A 425 2.66 -10.46 -0.64
C SER A 425 3.45 -10.06 0.62
N MET A 426 4.64 -10.61 0.77
CA MET A 426 5.52 -10.37 1.91
C MET A 426 6.98 -10.26 1.49
N ILE A 427 7.87 -10.21 2.47
CA ILE A 427 9.30 -10.21 2.26
C ILE A 427 9.78 -11.47 1.53
N GLY A 428 10.87 -11.36 0.76
CA GLY A 428 11.36 -12.46 -0.05
C GLY A 428 10.51 -12.76 -1.28
N ASP A 429 9.52 -11.94 -1.62
CA ASP A 429 8.77 -12.06 -2.87
C ASP A 429 9.45 -11.32 -4.02
N TYR A 430 9.31 -11.88 -5.22
CA TYR A 430 9.43 -11.15 -6.47
C TYR A 430 8.30 -11.57 -7.40
N PRO A 431 7.55 -10.64 -8.02
CA PRO A 431 7.62 -9.19 -7.88
C PRO A 431 7.33 -8.69 -6.46
N GLY A 432 8.16 -7.76 -5.98
CA GLY A 432 8.12 -7.22 -4.62
C GLY A 432 7.49 -5.84 -4.55
N ILE A 433 7.31 -5.32 -3.34
CA ILE A 433 6.80 -3.96 -3.10
C ILE A 433 7.69 -3.28 -2.06
N PHE A 434 8.98 -3.19 -2.39
CA PHE A 434 10.02 -2.64 -1.52
C PHE A 434 10.65 -1.41 -2.17
N SER A 435 11.39 -0.60 -1.43
CA SER A 435 11.93 0.66 -1.95
C SER A 435 12.86 0.49 -3.16
N MET A 436 13.47 -0.69 -3.33
CA MET A 436 14.28 -1.02 -4.50
C MET A 436 13.55 -1.83 -5.59
N SER A 437 12.28 -2.18 -5.35
CA SER A 437 11.43 -2.78 -6.39
C SER A 437 11.09 -1.74 -7.45
N ASP A 438 11.04 -2.16 -8.71
CA ASP A 438 10.50 -1.35 -9.77
C ASP A 438 9.00 -1.07 -9.48
N PRO A 439 8.46 0.16 -9.59
CA PRO A 439 7.07 0.45 -9.23
C PRO A 439 6.04 -0.41 -9.99
N GLY A 440 6.39 -0.86 -11.20
CA GLY A 440 5.58 -1.79 -11.98
C GLY A 440 5.35 -3.13 -11.29
N GLU A 441 6.25 -3.58 -10.41
CA GLU A 441 6.07 -4.79 -9.60
C GLU A 441 4.82 -4.68 -8.72
N ALA A 442 4.56 -3.51 -8.13
CA ALA A 442 3.37 -3.26 -7.32
C ALA A 442 2.08 -3.24 -8.16
N ALA A 443 2.11 -2.68 -9.37
CA ALA A 443 0.96 -2.75 -10.30
C ALA A 443 0.70 -4.20 -10.75
N TRP A 444 1.75 -4.95 -11.09
CA TRP A 444 1.61 -6.34 -11.49
C TRP A 444 0.93 -7.17 -10.39
N THR A 445 1.30 -6.98 -9.13
CA THR A 445 0.68 -7.69 -7.99
C THR A 445 -0.82 -7.46 -7.93
N ILE A 446 -1.30 -6.24 -8.20
CA ILE A 446 -2.74 -5.93 -8.26
C ILE A 446 -3.42 -6.64 -9.44
N TRP A 447 -2.82 -6.59 -10.62
CA TRP A 447 -3.33 -7.28 -11.81
C TRP A 447 -3.39 -8.79 -11.62
N TYR A 448 -2.37 -9.36 -10.98
CA TYR A 448 -2.33 -10.78 -10.66
C TYR A 448 -3.43 -11.16 -9.65
N ALA A 449 -3.62 -10.37 -8.59
CA ALA A 449 -4.71 -10.56 -7.64
C ALA A 449 -6.09 -10.57 -8.33
N GLU A 450 -6.33 -9.59 -9.22
CA GLU A 450 -7.58 -9.52 -9.99
C GLU A 450 -7.73 -10.73 -10.92
N SER A 451 -6.65 -11.18 -11.56
CA SER A 451 -6.66 -12.38 -12.39
C SER A 451 -7.04 -13.65 -11.60
N CYS A 452 -6.69 -13.72 -10.32
CA CYS A 452 -7.08 -14.81 -9.43
C CYS A 452 -8.56 -14.74 -9.01
N GLY A 453 -9.25 -13.64 -9.31
CA GLY A 453 -10.67 -13.45 -9.00
C GLY A 453 -10.95 -13.02 -7.56
N THR A 454 -9.95 -12.47 -6.86
CA THR A 454 -10.06 -11.99 -5.47
C THR A 454 -11.04 -10.81 -5.35
N ASP A 455 -11.36 -10.42 -4.11
CA ASP A 455 -12.06 -9.18 -3.79
C ASP A 455 -11.10 -7.98 -3.72
N GLY A 456 -9.81 -8.23 -3.51
CA GLY A 456 -8.75 -7.22 -3.54
C GLY A 456 -7.41 -7.78 -3.05
N PHE A 457 -6.66 -6.93 -2.33
CA PHE A 457 -5.26 -7.17 -1.96
C PHE A 457 -4.99 -6.74 -0.52
N LEU A 458 -4.08 -7.46 0.16
CA LEU A 458 -3.60 -7.14 1.49
C LEU A 458 -2.09 -6.94 1.49
N LYS A 459 -1.61 -5.94 2.23
CA LYS A 459 -0.20 -5.88 2.64
C LYS A 459 -0.10 -5.37 4.08
N TRP A 460 0.83 -5.95 4.84
CA TRP A 460 0.83 -5.86 6.29
C TRP A 460 1.21 -4.49 6.86
N ALA A 461 1.76 -3.56 6.08
CA ALA A 461 2.22 -2.28 6.63
C ALA A 461 2.03 -1.11 5.67
N TYR A 462 1.18 -0.16 6.08
CA TYR A 462 0.92 1.10 5.39
C TYR A 462 1.93 2.19 5.78
N ASP A 463 2.22 2.31 7.07
CA ASP A 463 2.87 3.46 7.68
C ASP A 463 3.68 3.11 8.95
N ALA A 464 4.22 1.89 9.06
CA ALA A 464 5.12 1.51 10.16
C ALA A 464 6.53 2.08 9.94
N TRP A 465 6.70 3.39 10.12
CA TRP A 465 7.96 4.07 9.82
C TRP A 465 9.15 3.56 10.66
N CYS A 466 10.34 3.60 10.06
CA CYS A 466 11.61 3.47 10.78
C CYS A 466 11.97 4.80 11.48
N GLU A 467 13.14 4.89 12.12
CA GLU A 467 13.57 6.09 12.87
C GLU A 467 13.57 7.37 12.02
N LYS A 468 14.13 7.31 10.80
CA LYS A 468 14.36 8.48 9.93
C LYS A 468 13.96 8.15 8.49
N PRO A 469 12.66 7.91 8.22
CA PRO A 469 12.20 7.32 6.96
C PRO A 469 12.50 8.19 5.73
N LEU A 470 12.69 9.50 5.90
CA LEU A 470 13.05 10.41 4.81
C LEU A 470 14.56 10.43 4.52
N GLU A 471 15.40 9.84 5.37
CA GLU A 471 16.86 9.84 5.28
C GLU A 471 17.40 8.42 5.05
N ASP A 472 16.90 7.48 5.86
CA ASP A 472 17.25 6.06 5.87
C ASP A 472 15.99 5.22 6.15
N ASN A 473 15.56 4.45 5.15
CA ASN A 473 14.39 3.57 5.24
C ASN A 473 14.71 2.13 5.67
N ALA A 474 15.96 1.85 6.07
CA ALA A 474 16.36 0.52 6.47
C ALA A 474 15.73 0.15 7.82
N HIS A 475 15.43 -1.13 7.94
CA HIS A 475 14.95 -1.75 9.14
C HIS A 475 15.85 -2.96 9.45
N PRO A 476 16.02 -3.37 10.72
CA PRO A 476 16.91 -4.50 11.05
C PRO A 476 16.47 -5.81 10.39
N TYR A 477 15.16 -5.95 10.18
CA TYR A 477 14.53 -7.03 9.44
C TYR A 477 14.00 -6.53 8.11
N PHE A 478 13.81 -7.47 7.18
CA PHE A 478 13.09 -7.30 5.93
C PHE A 478 13.82 -6.46 4.87
N GLU A 479 13.26 -6.45 3.67
CA GLU A 479 13.62 -5.53 2.61
C GLU A 479 13.23 -4.09 3.01
N ALA A 480 14.11 -3.13 2.72
CA ALA A 480 13.85 -1.72 3.01
C ALA A 480 12.57 -1.21 2.31
N GLY A 481 11.66 -0.60 3.08
CA GLY A 481 10.34 -0.15 2.61
C GLY A 481 9.25 -1.22 2.54
N ASP A 482 9.49 -2.44 3.03
CA ASP A 482 8.43 -3.42 3.27
C ASP A 482 7.37 -2.92 4.28
N MET A 483 7.84 -2.10 5.22
CA MET A 483 7.16 -1.58 6.40
C MET A 483 6.22 -0.39 6.12
N PHE A 484 6.25 0.21 4.92
CA PHE A 484 5.39 1.35 4.62
C PHE A 484 5.30 1.67 3.12
N PHE A 485 4.16 2.25 2.75
CA PHE A 485 3.86 2.79 1.42
C PHE A 485 3.97 4.30 1.35
N VAL A 486 3.73 4.97 2.49
CA VAL A 486 3.74 6.42 2.62
C VAL A 486 4.84 6.84 3.58
N TYR A 487 5.36 8.04 3.36
CA TYR A 487 6.40 8.66 4.17
C TYR A 487 5.81 9.82 4.97
N PRO A 488 6.41 10.21 6.10
CA PRO A 488 6.00 11.44 6.76
C PRO A 488 6.21 12.65 5.84
N GLY A 489 5.42 13.70 6.06
CA GLY A 489 5.64 15.00 5.45
C GLY A 489 6.12 16.01 6.49
N GLU A 490 6.24 17.26 6.07
CA GLU A 490 6.50 18.35 7.00
C GLU A 490 5.35 18.46 7.99
N TYR A 491 5.70 18.69 9.26
CA TYR A 491 4.73 18.95 10.29
C TYR A 491 4.08 20.32 10.06
N GLU A 492 2.77 20.32 9.85
CA GLU A 492 1.91 21.49 9.65
C GLU A 492 0.72 21.46 10.63
N GLY A 493 0.92 20.90 11.83
CA GLY A 493 -0.14 20.63 12.79
C GLY A 493 -1.23 19.74 12.20
N GLU A 494 -2.49 20.14 12.34
CA GLU A 494 -3.66 19.41 11.80
C GLU A 494 -3.66 19.26 10.27
N ASN A 495 -2.90 20.07 9.55
CA ASN A 495 -2.83 20.04 8.08
C ASN A 495 -1.73 19.13 7.54
N THR A 496 -0.91 18.53 8.42
CA THR A 496 0.18 17.61 8.05
C THR A 496 -0.31 16.55 7.07
N ARG A 497 0.44 16.36 5.97
CA ARG A 497 0.13 15.36 4.94
C ARG A 497 1.31 14.45 4.72
N VAL A 498 1.03 13.18 4.46
CA VAL A 498 2.06 12.22 4.07
C VAL A 498 2.59 12.47 2.66
N ARG A 499 3.81 12.01 2.44
CA ARG A 499 4.42 11.85 1.12
C ARG A 499 4.11 10.48 0.57
N MET A 500 3.95 10.42 -0.74
CA MET A 500 3.60 9.19 -1.45
C MET A 500 4.84 8.57 -2.07
N SER A 501 4.89 7.23 -2.13
CA SER A 501 5.89 6.52 -2.93
C SER A 501 5.42 6.32 -4.38
N PRO A 502 6.35 6.25 -5.35
CA PRO A 502 6.06 5.78 -6.71
C PRO A 502 5.36 4.42 -6.72
N ARG A 503 5.79 3.49 -5.85
CA ARG A 503 5.20 2.15 -5.71
C ARG A 503 3.72 2.22 -5.35
N PHE A 504 3.35 3.07 -4.39
CA PHE A 504 1.95 3.22 -4.02
C PHE A 504 1.13 3.92 -5.12
N GLN A 505 1.70 4.90 -5.83
CA GLN A 505 1.01 5.58 -6.95
C GLN A 505 0.72 4.63 -8.12
N VAL A 506 1.67 3.75 -8.46
CA VAL A 506 1.50 2.77 -9.54
C VAL A 506 0.55 1.65 -9.14
N MET A 507 0.59 1.20 -7.87
CA MET A 507 -0.44 0.31 -7.30
C MET A 507 -1.83 0.93 -7.38
N ALA A 508 -1.98 2.19 -6.94
CA ALA A 508 -3.25 2.92 -6.96
C ALA A 508 -3.84 3.06 -8.37
N GLU A 509 -2.99 3.29 -9.37
CA GLU A 509 -3.40 3.35 -10.77
C GLU A 509 -3.89 1.99 -11.30
N ALA A 510 -3.18 0.90 -10.98
CA ALA A 510 -3.64 -0.45 -11.32
C ALA A 510 -4.99 -0.79 -10.64
N ILE A 511 -5.20 -0.36 -9.39
CA ILE A 511 -6.51 -0.50 -8.73
C ILE A 511 -7.59 0.31 -9.45
N SER A 512 -7.28 1.52 -9.93
CA SER A 512 -8.21 2.32 -10.73
C SER A 512 -8.60 1.59 -12.02
N ASP A 513 -7.64 0.99 -12.71
CA ASP A 513 -7.89 0.21 -13.93
C ASP A 513 -8.77 -1.01 -13.67
N VAL A 514 -8.46 -1.78 -12.62
CA VAL A 514 -9.29 -2.91 -12.18
C VAL A 514 -10.72 -2.45 -11.87
N ARG A 515 -10.90 -1.31 -11.20
CA ARG A 515 -12.23 -0.75 -10.92
C ARG A 515 -12.99 -0.35 -12.19
N LYS A 516 -12.29 0.20 -13.21
CA LYS A 516 -12.89 0.49 -14.53
C LYS A 516 -13.38 -0.80 -15.18
N LEU A 517 -12.56 -1.86 -15.19
CA LEU A 517 -12.93 -3.17 -15.72
C LEU A 517 -14.16 -3.73 -14.98
N ARG A 518 -14.14 -3.77 -13.64
CA ARG A 518 -15.29 -4.23 -12.84
C ARG A 518 -16.55 -3.41 -13.12
N GLN A 519 -16.43 -2.09 -13.27
CA GLN A 519 -17.57 -1.23 -13.60
C GLN A 519 -18.13 -1.53 -15.00
N MET A 520 -17.29 -1.58 -16.04
CA MET A 520 -17.71 -1.92 -17.41
C MET A 520 -18.38 -3.29 -17.46
N LYS A 521 -17.79 -4.30 -16.81
CA LYS A 521 -18.36 -5.65 -16.71
C LYS A 521 -19.78 -5.65 -16.09
N ARG A 522 -20.00 -4.87 -15.03
CA ARG A 522 -21.32 -4.78 -14.38
C ARG A 522 -22.36 -4.07 -15.23
N GLU A 523 -21.95 -3.03 -15.95
CA GLU A 523 -22.85 -2.16 -16.70
C GLU A 523 -23.18 -2.71 -18.10
N ASN A 524 -22.28 -3.50 -18.70
CA ASN A 524 -22.49 -4.11 -20.00
C ASN A 524 -21.91 -5.54 -20.06
N LYS A 525 -22.80 -6.53 -20.20
CA LYS A 525 -22.45 -7.96 -20.29
C LYS A 525 -21.56 -8.32 -21.49
N GLU A 526 -21.57 -7.53 -22.56
CA GLU A 526 -20.67 -7.73 -23.71
C GLU A 526 -19.19 -7.64 -23.31
N TYR A 527 -18.89 -6.84 -22.28
CA TYR A 527 -17.53 -6.69 -21.77
C TYR A 527 -17.12 -7.83 -20.84
N GLU A 528 -18.03 -8.70 -20.39
CA GLU A 528 -17.71 -9.77 -19.45
C GLU A 528 -16.67 -10.75 -20.02
N GLU A 529 -16.89 -11.26 -21.24
CA GLU A 529 -15.98 -12.22 -21.88
C GLU A 529 -14.65 -11.58 -22.24
N ARG A 530 -14.67 -10.33 -22.72
CA ARG A 530 -13.45 -9.59 -23.11
C ARG A 530 -12.56 -9.29 -21.91
N ILE A 531 -13.16 -8.84 -20.81
CA ILE A 531 -12.44 -8.57 -19.56
C ILE A 531 -11.94 -9.87 -18.95
N ALA A 532 -12.74 -10.94 -18.97
CA ALA A 532 -12.28 -12.25 -18.54
C ALA A 532 -11.08 -12.72 -19.37
N SER A 533 -11.10 -12.54 -20.69
CA SER A 533 -9.99 -12.87 -21.58
C SER A 533 -8.71 -12.08 -21.22
N LEU A 534 -8.82 -10.76 -21.03
CA LEU A 534 -7.72 -9.91 -20.57
C LEU A 534 -7.14 -10.42 -19.24
N LEU A 535 -7.97 -10.64 -18.23
CA LEU A 535 -7.52 -11.11 -16.92
C LEU A 535 -6.90 -12.51 -16.97
N THR A 536 -7.41 -13.41 -17.81
CA THR A 536 -6.78 -14.74 -18.03
C THR A 536 -5.46 -14.67 -18.80
N SER A 537 -5.17 -13.56 -19.49
CA SER A 537 -3.93 -13.35 -20.25
C SER A 537 -2.77 -12.85 -19.38
N VAL A 538 -3.01 -12.49 -18.12
CA VAL A 538 -1.98 -11.96 -17.21
C VAL A 538 -0.85 -12.98 -17.07
N LYS A 539 0.36 -12.58 -17.42
CA LYS A 539 1.55 -13.44 -17.33
C LYS A 539 2.01 -13.58 -15.86
N PRO A 540 2.40 -14.80 -15.43
CA PRO A 540 2.95 -15.00 -14.10
C PRO A 540 4.41 -14.54 -14.06
N PHE A 541 4.75 -13.67 -13.09
CA PHE A 541 6.13 -13.27 -12.80
C PHE A 541 6.59 -13.71 -11.41
N TYR A 542 5.68 -14.20 -10.56
CA TYR A 542 6.02 -14.62 -9.22
C TYR A 542 7.12 -15.69 -9.23
N GLY A 543 8.10 -15.56 -8.35
CA GLY A 543 9.18 -16.53 -8.19
C GLY A 543 10.29 -16.44 -9.26
N THR A 544 10.19 -15.52 -10.22
CA THR A 544 11.24 -15.31 -11.24
C THR A 544 12.44 -14.51 -10.75
N GLY A 545 12.34 -13.89 -9.56
CA GLY A 545 13.44 -13.16 -8.94
C GLY A 545 14.46 -14.09 -8.28
N VAL A 546 15.72 -13.65 -8.27
CA VAL A 546 16.86 -14.32 -7.64
C VAL A 546 17.29 -13.51 -6.42
N SER A 547 17.65 -14.20 -5.34
CA SER A 547 18.21 -13.56 -4.15
C SER A 547 19.62 -13.02 -4.44
N ASN A 548 19.90 -11.80 -4.00
CA ASN A 548 21.24 -11.22 -4.09
C ASN A 548 22.22 -11.73 -3.01
N GLY A 549 21.74 -12.58 -2.08
CA GLY A 549 22.55 -13.15 -1.00
C GLY A 549 23.00 -12.17 0.08
N ILE A 550 22.46 -10.95 0.12
CA ILE A 550 22.81 -9.93 1.12
C ILE A 550 21.82 -9.98 2.29
N GLY A 551 22.33 -10.26 3.49
CA GLY A 551 21.51 -10.47 4.68
C GLY A 551 21.07 -11.94 4.83
N THR A 552 20.30 -12.24 5.88
CA THR A 552 19.92 -13.63 6.19
C THR A 552 18.80 -14.18 5.30
N ALA A 553 17.98 -13.31 4.69
CA ALA A 553 16.95 -13.68 3.72
C ALA A 553 17.38 -13.39 2.27
N GLY A 554 18.14 -12.30 2.07
CA GLY A 554 18.55 -11.84 0.75
C GLY A 554 17.42 -11.14 -0.01
N PHE A 555 17.70 -9.97 -0.57
CA PHE A 555 16.74 -9.22 -1.38
C PHE A 555 16.54 -9.95 -2.72
N ARG A 556 15.29 -10.24 -3.09
CA ARG A 556 14.99 -10.85 -4.39
C ARG A 556 14.72 -9.80 -5.45
N THR A 557 15.40 -9.94 -6.59
CA THR A 557 15.18 -9.11 -7.78
C THR A 557 15.40 -9.94 -9.03
N ALA A 558 14.89 -9.50 -10.17
CA ALA A 558 15.12 -10.20 -11.42
C ALA A 558 16.18 -9.53 -12.30
N GLU A 559 16.65 -10.29 -13.27
CA GLU A 559 17.50 -9.79 -14.34
C GLU A 559 16.75 -8.76 -15.20
N GLU A 560 17.51 -7.88 -15.87
CA GLU A 560 16.95 -6.77 -16.65
C GLU A 560 15.95 -7.22 -17.72
N GLN A 561 16.16 -8.40 -18.32
CA GLN A 561 15.21 -8.96 -19.29
C GLN A 561 13.83 -9.19 -18.65
N ILE A 562 13.77 -9.83 -17.48
CA ILE A 562 12.52 -10.14 -16.78
C ILE A 562 11.85 -8.85 -16.30
N LYS A 563 12.63 -7.87 -15.83
CA LYS A 563 12.12 -6.54 -15.46
C LYS A 563 11.50 -5.81 -16.64
N ALA A 564 12.13 -5.87 -17.81
CA ALA A 564 11.60 -5.30 -19.04
C ALA A 564 10.33 -6.02 -19.52
N GLU A 565 10.27 -7.35 -19.39
CA GLU A 565 9.06 -8.14 -19.69
C GLU A 565 7.90 -7.79 -18.75
N LEU A 566 8.16 -7.62 -17.45
CA LEU A 566 7.16 -7.21 -16.47
C LEU A 566 6.64 -5.79 -16.76
N GLU A 567 7.55 -4.85 -17.04
CA GLU A 567 7.19 -3.50 -17.46
C GLU A 567 6.26 -3.51 -18.69
N GLN A 568 6.61 -4.29 -19.72
CA GLN A 568 5.81 -4.42 -20.92
C GLN A 568 4.43 -5.02 -20.63
N GLU A 569 4.37 -6.01 -19.74
CA GLU A 569 3.10 -6.62 -19.33
C GLU A 569 2.19 -5.62 -18.62
N VAL A 570 2.70 -4.86 -17.65
CA VAL A 570 1.92 -3.84 -16.93
C VAL A 570 1.40 -2.77 -17.90
N LYS A 571 2.26 -2.31 -18.82
CA LYS A 571 1.87 -1.36 -19.89
C LYS A 571 0.78 -1.93 -20.79
N ARG A 572 0.91 -3.19 -21.20
CA ARG A 572 -0.09 -3.88 -22.03
C ARG A 572 -1.45 -3.93 -21.32
N LEU A 573 -1.48 -4.35 -20.05
CA LEU A 573 -2.71 -4.47 -19.27
C LEU A 573 -3.41 -3.10 -19.11
N HIS A 574 -2.63 -2.05 -18.82
CA HIS A 574 -3.14 -0.68 -18.77
C HIS A 574 -3.69 -0.22 -20.13
N GLN A 575 -2.93 -0.40 -21.21
CA GLN A 575 -3.32 0.01 -22.57
C GLN A 575 -4.57 -0.73 -23.08
N GLU A 576 -4.68 -2.04 -22.82
CA GLU A 576 -5.87 -2.82 -23.17
C GLU A 576 -7.09 -2.35 -22.37
N THR A 577 -6.92 -1.98 -21.10
CA THR A 577 -7.98 -1.38 -20.29
C THR A 577 -8.42 -0.03 -20.85
N VAL A 578 -7.48 0.83 -21.25
CA VAL A 578 -7.77 2.11 -21.92
C VAL A 578 -8.50 1.88 -23.26
N GLY A 579 -8.09 0.89 -24.05
CA GLY A 579 -8.74 0.51 -25.29
C GLY A 579 -10.20 0.09 -25.07
N LEU A 580 -10.45 -0.79 -24.11
CA LEU A 580 -11.80 -1.19 -23.71
C LEU A 580 -12.65 0.01 -23.26
N ALA A 581 -12.05 0.94 -22.50
CA ALA A 581 -12.74 2.15 -22.05
C ALA A 581 -13.08 3.12 -23.19
N LEU A 582 -12.20 3.27 -24.18
CA LEU A 582 -12.46 4.09 -25.37
C LEU A 582 -13.64 3.54 -26.18
N GLU A 583 -13.64 2.23 -26.40
CA GLU A 583 -14.76 1.55 -27.04
C GLU A 583 -16.05 1.69 -26.24
N TYR A 584 -15.99 1.51 -24.91
CA TYR A 584 -17.14 1.65 -24.01
C TYR A 584 -17.73 3.06 -24.01
N ALA A 585 -16.87 4.08 -24.16
CA ALA A 585 -17.29 5.47 -24.32
C ALA A 585 -17.90 5.77 -25.71
N GLY A 586 -17.88 4.84 -26.66
CA GLY A 586 -18.21 5.09 -28.07
C GLY A 586 -17.23 6.07 -28.74
N ALA A 587 -16.02 6.20 -28.20
CA ALA A 587 -15.03 7.15 -28.67
C ALA A 587 -14.16 6.50 -29.76
N LYS A 588 -13.97 7.17 -30.90
CA LYS A 588 -13.02 6.70 -31.92
C LYS A 588 -11.61 6.67 -31.34
N ASN A 589 -10.83 5.67 -31.77
CA ASN A 589 -9.39 5.54 -31.55
C ASN A 589 -8.63 6.62 -32.34
N THR A 590 -8.91 7.89 -32.08
CA THR A 590 -8.02 8.98 -32.48
C THR A 590 -6.88 8.97 -31.49
N GLU A 591 -5.72 8.47 -31.95
CA GLU A 591 -4.46 8.52 -31.21
C GLU A 591 -4.27 9.92 -30.62
N VAL A 592 -4.10 10.00 -29.30
CA VAL A 592 -3.45 11.15 -28.69
C VAL A 592 -1.97 10.95 -28.98
N ARG A 593 -1.54 11.33 -30.19
CA ARG A 593 -0.13 11.34 -30.56
C ARG A 593 0.61 12.38 -29.73
#